data_AF-A0A351KGN6-F1
#
_entry.id   AF-A0A351KGN6-F1
#
_cell.length_a   1.000
_cell.length_b   1.000
_cell.length_c   1.000
_cell.angle_alpha   90.00
_cell.angle_beta   90.00
_cell.angle_gamma   90.00
#
_symmetry.space_group_name_H-M   'P 1'
#
loop_
_entity.id
_entity.type
_entity.pdbx_description
1 polymer ?
#
loop_
_entity_poly.entity_id
_entity_poly.type
_entity_poly.pdbx_seq_one_letter_code
_entity_poly.pdbx_strand_id
1 'polypeptide(L)'
;MRVIGLDLGDKTIGVAVSDPSGLIAQGIKTIKRKNIKYDIDEIIKIVNEYNAEKIIMGLPKNMNGTMGSSSQKVIEFSERIKKHIDIEIIFQ
;
A
#
# COMPACT_ATOMS: atom_id res chain seq x y z
N MET A 1 6.41 -15.63 -5.38
CA MET A 1 6.33 -14.16 -5.31
C MET A 1 5.17 -13.77 -4.41
N ARG A 2 5.36 -12.85 -3.46
CA ARG A 2 4.25 -12.26 -2.70
C ARG A 2 4.04 -10.80 -3.07
N VAL A 3 2.79 -10.37 -3.05
CA VAL A 3 2.37 -9.00 -3.31
C VAL A 3 1.66 -8.47 -2.07
N ILE A 4 1.94 -7.22 -1.71
CA ILE A 4 1.22 -6.52 -0.64
C ILE A 4 0.18 -5.59 -1.25
N GLY A 5 -1.06 -5.67 -0.80
CA GLY A 5 -2.12 -4.71 -1.08
C GLY A 5 -2.21 -3.67 0.03
N LEU A 6 -2.24 -2.38 -0.34
CA LEU A 6 -2.44 -1.27 0.59
C LEU A 6 -3.70 -0.49 0.23
N ASP A 7 -4.59 -0.35 1.21
CA ASP A 7 -5.74 0.55 1.15
C ASP A 7 -5.51 1.76 2.05
N LEU A 8 -5.23 2.91 1.45
CA LEU A 8 -4.83 4.13 2.15
C LEU A 8 -6.05 4.96 2.55
N GLY A 9 -6.45 4.86 3.82
CA GLY A 9 -7.42 5.75 4.44
C GLY A 9 -6.78 6.94 5.15
N ASP A 10 -7.60 7.93 5.53
CA ASP A 10 -7.13 9.08 6.30
C ASP A 10 -6.70 8.70 7.73
N LYS A 11 -7.29 7.67 8.32
CA LYS A 11 -7.00 7.22 9.71
C LYS A 11 -6.27 5.89 9.80
N THR A 12 -6.42 5.04 8.80
CA THR A 12 -5.92 3.66 8.81
C THR A 12 -5.37 3.27 7.45
N ILE A 13 -4.45 2.32 7.43
CA ILE A 13 -4.00 1.65 6.21
C ILE A 13 -4.36 0.18 6.34
N GLY A 14 -5.25 -0.30 5.46
CA GLY A 14 -5.53 -1.73 5.34
C GLY A 14 -4.36 -2.40 4.63
N VAL A 15 -3.88 -3.52 5.17
CA VAL A 15 -2.77 -4.29 4.58
C VAL A 15 -3.23 -5.71 4.33
N ALA A 16 -3.10 -6.12 3.07
CA ALA A 16 -3.29 -7.50 2.64
C ALA A 16 -2.00 -8.05 2.04
N VAL A 17 -1.81 -9.36 2.10
CA VAL A 17 -0.71 -10.05 1.42
C VAL A 17 -1.26 -11.17 0.57
N SER A 18 -0.69 -11.36 -0.62
CA SER A 18 -0.99 -12.52 -1.44
C SER A 18 -0.37 -13.77 -0.85
N ASP A 19 -0.97 -14.92 -1.12
CA ASP A 19 -0.31 -16.19 -0.99
C ASP A 19 0.85 -16.32 -2.02
N PRO A 20 1.76 -17.31 -1.87
CA PRO A 20 2.90 -17.47 -2.77
C PRO A 20 2.54 -17.76 -4.23
N SER A 21 1.33 -18.27 -4.50
CA SER A 21 0.82 -18.49 -5.87
C SER A 21 0.24 -17.22 -6.50
N GLY A 22 0.01 -16.17 -5.70
CA GLY A 22 -0.58 -14.90 -6.17
C GLY A 22 -2.07 -14.97 -6.47
N LEU A 23 -2.78 -16.02 -6.02
CA LEU A 23 -4.19 -16.25 -6.33
C LEU A 23 -5.13 -15.68 -5.26
N ILE A 24 -4.71 -15.71 -3.99
CA ILE A 24 -5.55 -15.34 -2.86
C ILE A 24 -4.86 -14.23 -2.07
N ALA A 25 -5.59 -13.15 -1.80
CA ALA A 25 -5.17 -12.10 -0.88
C ALA A 25 -5.79 -12.33 0.50
N GLN A 26 -5.01 -12.13 1.56
CA GLN A 26 -5.46 -12.21 2.95
C GLN A 26 -5.15 -10.91 3.67
N GLY A 27 -6.15 -10.33 4.34
CA GLY A 27 -5.95 -9.17 5.21
C GLY A 27 -5.14 -9.58 6.44
N ILE A 28 -3.99 -8.95 6.66
CA ILE A 28 -3.05 -9.32 7.74
C ILE A 28 -2.97 -8.27 8.84
N LYS A 29 -3.20 -6.99 8.50
CA LYS A 29 -3.03 -5.91 9.47
C LYS A 29 -3.81 -4.67 9.05
N THR A 30 -4.27 -3.92 10.04
CA THR A 30 -4.75 -2.54 9.86
C THR A 30 -3.82 -1.61 10.63
N ILE A 31 -3.00 -0.84 9.92
CA ILE A 31 -2.10 0.15 10.53
C ILE A 31 -2.94 1.36 10.94
N LYS A 32 -2.93 1.72 12.22
CA LYS A 32 -3.48 3.01 12.67
C LYS A 32 -2.47 4.10 12.37
N ARG A 33 -2.83 5.04 11.51
CA ARG A 33 -1.92 6.09 11.04
C ARG A 33 -1.56 7.04 12.16
N LYS A 34 -0.28 7.41 12.23
CA LYS A 34 0.22 8.36 13.25
C LYS A 34 0.96 9.51 12.59
N ASN A 35 1.97 9.18 11.80
CA ASN A 35 2.74 10.10 11.01
C ASN A 35 3.38 9.33 9.86
N ILE A 36 3.83 10.05 8.84
CA ILE A 36 4.36 9.45 7.62
C ILE A 36 5.51 8.46 7.87
N LYS A 37 6.42 8.79 8.80
CA LYS A 37 7.58 7.95 9.09
C LYS A 37 7.14 6.62 9.71
N TYR A 38 6.28 6.68 10.73
CA TYR A 38 5.71 5.50 11.36
C TYR A 38 4.95 4.62 10.36
N ASP A 39 4.12 5.24 9.52
CA ASP A 39 3.32 4.52 8.52
C ASP A 39 4.25 3.75 7.54
N ILE A 40 5.32 4.41 7.06
CA ILE A 40 6.31 3.80 6.16
C ILE A 40 7.12 2.70 6.87
N ASP A 41 7.59 2.93 8.10
CA ASP A 41 8.35 1.94 8.86
C ASP A 41 7.55 0.65 9.09
N GLU A 42 6.25 0.77 9.35
CA GLU A 42 5.36 -0.39 9.49
C GLU A 42 5.17 -1.14 8.16
N ILE A 43 5.08 -0.43 7.04
CA ILE A 43 4.99 -1.05 5.70
C ILE A 43 6.29 -1.80 5.37
N ILE A 44 7.45 -1.18 5.61
CA ILE A 44 8.77 -1.80 5.36
C ILE A 44 8.93 -3.10 6.15
N LYS A 45 8.51 -3.10 7.43
CA LYS A 45 8.54 -4.33 8.24
C LYS A 45 7.73 -5.45 7.59
N ILE A 46 6.52 -5.16 7.12
CA ILE A 46 5.66 -6.15 6.48
C ILE A 46 6.25 -6.61 5.14
N VAL A 47 6.77 -5.70 4.32
CA VAL A 47 7.46 -6.03 3.07
C VAL A 47 8.58 -7.04 3.31
N ASN A 48 9.42 -6.78 4.33
CA ASN A 48 10.53 -7.66 4.68
C ASN A 48 10.06 -8.99 5.29
N GLU A 49 9.08 -8.96 6.19
CA GLU A 49 8.51 -10.15 6.84
C GLU A 49 7.98 -11.16 5.82
N TYR A 50 7.26 -10.67 4.81
CA TYR A 50 6.64 -11.52 3.79
C TYR A 50 7.51 -11.73 2.55
N ASN A 51 8.68 -11.08 2.46
CA ASN A 51 9.52 -11.01 1.28
C ASN A 51 8.70 -10.61 0.04
N ALA A 52 7.95 -9.52 0.16
CA ALA A 52 7.09 -9.04 -0.90
C ALA A 52 7.93 -8.37 -2.00
N GLU A 53 7.65 -8.71 -3.25
CA GLU A 53 8.37 -8.20 -4.41
C GLU A 53 7.62 -7.03 -5.07
N LYS A 54 6.38 -6.77 -4.64
CA LYS A 54 5.50 -5.78 -5.24
C LYS A 54 4.48 -5.25 -4.24
N ILE A 55 4.13 -3.97 -4.38
CA ILE A 55 3.01 -3.34 -3.70
C ILE A 55 1.94 -2.94 -4.72
N ILE A 56 0.69 -3.21 -4.40
CA ILE A 56 -0.48 -2.69 -5.10
C ILE A 56 -1.17 -1.68 -4.17
N MET A 57 -1.34 -0.46 -4.64
CA MET A 57 -2.07 0.59 -3.92
C MET A 57 -3.38 0.91 -4.62
N GLY A 58 -4.48 0.93 -3.87
CA GLY A 58 -5.76 1.38 -4.41
C GLY A 58 -5.73 2.86 -4.79
N LEU A 59 -6.14 3.19 -6.02
CA LEU A 59 -6.20 4.55 -6.54
C LEU A 59 -7.67 4.97 -6.70
N PRO A 60 -8.28 5.57 -5.66
CA PRO A 60 -9.70 5.92 -5.69
C PRO A 60 -9.95 6.95 -6.80
N LYS A 61 -11.02 6.76 -7.56
CA LYS A 61 -11.49 7.71 -8.58
C LYS A 61 -12.82 8.32 -8.13
N ASN A 62 -13.08 9.55 -8.56
CA ASN A 62 -14.38 10.17 -8.38
C ASN A 62 -15.47 9.40 -9.15
N MET A 63 -16.74 9.62 -8.85
CA MET A 63 -17.86 8.94 -9.55
C MET A 63 -17.87 9.19 -11.06
N ASN A 64 -17.32 10.33 -11.52
CA ASN A 64 -17.17 10.65 -12.93
C ASN A 64 -15.86 10.09 -13.56
N GLY A 65 -15.12 9.25 -12.84
CA GLY A 65 -13.87 8.63 -13.29
C GLY A 65 -12.63 9.51 -13.20
N THR A 66 -12.73 10.79 -12.81
CA THR A 66 -11.57 11.67 -12.67
C THR A 66 -10.78 11.37 -11.39
N MET A 67 -9.50 11.73 -11.38
CA MET A 67 -8.70 11.72 -10.16
C MET A 67 -9.12 12.86 -9.24
N GLY A 68 -9.22 12.58 -7.95
CA GLY A 68 -9.54 13.55 -6.90
C GLY A 68 -8.38 13.74 -5.93
N SER A 69 -8.64 14.50 -4.86
CA SER A 69 -7.66 14.73 -3.79
C SER A 69 -7.19 13.43 -3.13
N SER A 70 -8.07 12.44 -2.99
CA SER A 70 -7.72 11.12 -2.45
C SER A 70 -6.74 10.37 -3.35
N SER A 71 -6.89 10.43 -4.68
CA SER A 71 -5.95 9.81 -5.63
C SER A 71 -4.57 10.47 -5.50
N GLN A 72 -4.54 11.80 -5.40
CA GLN A 72 -3.31 12.57 -5.24
C GLN A 72 -2.57 12.19 -3.95
N LYS A 73 -3.29 12.02 -2.83
CA LYS A 73 -2.71 11.55 -1.56
C LYS A 73 -2.05 10.18 -1.69
N VAL A 74 -2.68 9.25 -2.42
CA VAL A 74 -2.11 7.91 -2.67
C VAL A 74 -0.82 8.02 -3.48
N ILE A 75 -0.82 8.80 -4.55
CA ILE A 75 0.37 9.01 -5.39
C ILE A 75 1.51 9.61 -4.55
N GLU A 76 1.24 10.69 -3.82
CA GLU A 76 2.25 11.33 -2.97
C GLU A 76 2.79 10.38 -1.89
N PHE A 77 1.94 9.54 -1.30
CA PHE A 77 2.36 8.55 -0.31
C PHE A 77 3.25 7.48 -0.96
N SER A 78 2.90 6.99 -2.16
CA SER A 78 3.70 6.01 -2.89
C SER A 78 5.11 6.53 -3.22
N GLU A 79 5.24 7.80 -3.61
CA GLU A 79 6.53 8.43 -3.90
C GLU A 79 7.39 8.59 -2.64
N ARG A 80 6.77 8.67 -1.46
CA ARG A 80 7.51 8.64 -0.20
C ARG A 80 7.99 7.23 0.13
N ILE A 81 7.13 6.21 -0.06
CA ILE A 81 7.51 4.81 0.14
C ILE A 81 8.70 4.43 -0.75
N LYS A 82 8.66 4.78 -2.05
CA LYS A 82 9.73 4.47 -3.02
C LYS A 82 11.12 4.98 -2.64
N LYS A 83 11.21 5.99 -1.76
CA LYS A 83 12.50 6.48 -1.26
C LYS A 83 13.14 5.54 -0.23
N HIS A 84 12.38 4.59 0.30
CA HIS A 84 12.82 3.70 1.36
C HIS A 84 12.82 2.22 0.97
N ILE A 85 12.18 1.86 -0.15
CA ILE A 85 12.14 0.49 -0.67
C ILE A 85 12.40 0.48 -2.17
N ASP A 86 13.07 -0.58 -2.64
CA ASP A 86 13.37 -0.81 -4.05
C ASP A 86 12.50 -1.95 -4.60
N ILE A 87 11.18 -1.79 -4.49
CA ILE A 87 10.20 -2.71 -5.06
C ILE A 87 9.16 -1.96 -5.88
N GLU A 88 8.58 -2.65 -6.87
CA GLU A 88 7.61 -2.06 -7.76
C GLU A 88 6.31 -1.71 -7.02
N ILE A 89 5.80 -0.49 -7.24
CA ILE A 89 4.50 -0.05 -6.75
C ILE A 89 3.57 0.17 -7.94
N ILE A 90 2.46 -0.55 -7.97
CA ILE A 90 1.41 -0.45 -9.01
C ILE A 90 0.13 0.12 -8.39
N PHE A 91 -0.61 0.88 -9.19
CA PHE A 91 -1.90 1.43 -8.80
C PHE A 91 -3.06 0.61 -9.39
N GLN A 92 -4.11 0.39 -8.59
CA GLN A 92 -5.35 -0.28 -8.99
C GLN A 92 -6.54 0.68 -9.03
#